data_AF-A0A7C2VUS7-F1
#
_entry.id   AF-A0A7C2VUS7-F1
#
_cell.length_a   1.000
_cell.length_b   1.000
_cell.length_c   1.000
_cell.angle_alpha   90.00
_cell.angle_beta   90.00
_cell.angle_gamma   90.00
#
_symmetry.space_group_name_H-M   'P 1'
#
loop_
_entity.id
_entity.type
_entity.pdbx_description
1 polymer ?
#
loop_
_entity_poly.entity_id
_entity_poly.type
_entity_poly.pdbx_seq_one_letter_code
_entity_poly.pdbx_strand_id
1 'polypeptide(L)'
;MRYLPELFSEDTRYAFAVGKIRVLETRLLSRAELQRMMEAPSAQEALSVLMDSPYEEFLSTLSSPLQFEEALNAELERTYRMIDKLSQDKGLTDIFRVRWDYHNLKVLLKAFYMGLEAEDVALVPLGLIELDLIKAAMGEEGRVDLLPDYLRETLS
;
A
#
# COMPACT_ATOMS: atom_id res chain seq x y z
N MET A 1 -6.14 29.40 -30.29
CA MET A 1 -4.71 29.02 -30.30
C MET A 1 -3.99 29.91 -29.28
N ARG A 2 -3.17 29.34 -28.39
CA ARG A 2 -2.71 29.83 -27.05
C ARG A 2 -3.60 29.25 -25.93
N TYR A 3 -3.14 28.62 -24.84
CA TYR A 3 -1.86 28.56 -24.13
C TYR A 3 -1.62 27.12 -23.61
N LEU A 4 -0.55 26.44 -24.04
CA LEU A 4 -0.06 25.18 -23.45
C LEU A 4 1.50 25.11 -23.24
N PRO A 5 2.29 26.19 -23.08
CA PRO A 5 3.73 26.00 -22.82
C PRO A 5 4.09 25.77 -21.34
N GLU A 6 3.25 26.18 -20.38
CA GLU A 6 3.62 26.17 -18.95
C GLU A 6 3.41 24.82 -18.26
N LEU A 7 2.61 23.92 -18.83
CA LEU A 7 2.41 22.56 -18.30
C LEU A 7 3.64 21.65 -18.48
N PHE A 8 4.60 22.07 -19.31
CA PHE A 8 5.85 21.36 -19.57
C PHE A 8 7.08 22.23 -19.35
N SER A 9 6.99 23.32 -18.55
CA SER A 9 8.23 23.88 -18.00
C SER A 9 8.86 22.78 -17.15
N GLU A 10 10.13 22.44 -17.38
CA GLU A 10 10.83 21.43 -16.57
C GLU A 10 10.70 21.80 -15.10
N ASP A 11 9.76 21.15 -14.42
CA ASP A 11 9.53 21.36 -13.01
C ASP A 11 10.65 20.65 -12.25
N THR A 12 11.79 21.33 -12.17
CA THR A 12 13.01 20.85 -11.52
C THR A 12 12.80 20.54 -10.03
N ARG A 13 11.68 20.99 -9.44
CA ARG A 13 11.25 20.64 -8.09
C ARG A 13 11.24 19.12 -7.86
N TYR A 14 10.86 18.34 -8.87
CA TYR A 14 10.82 16.88 -8.76
C TYR A 14 12.06 16.17 -9.30
N ALA A 15 13.07 16.87 -9.83
CA ALA A 15 14.22 16.25 -10.48
C ALA A 15 14.97 15.28 -9.54
N PHE A 16 15.18 15.67 -8.27
CA PHE A 16 15.79 14.81 -7.26
C PHE A 16 14.92 13.58 -6.94
N ALA A 17 13.61 13.78 -6.77
CA ALA A 17 12.67 12.71 -6.48
C ALA A 17 12.62 11.69 -7.64
N VAL A 18 12.58 12.17 -8.88
CA VAL A 18 12.64 11.33 -10.08
C VAL A 18 13.94 10.53 -10.12
N GLY A 19 15.10 11.17 -9.91
CA GLY A 19 16.39 10.47 -9.89
C GLY A 19 16.46 9.39 -8.81
N LYS A 20 15.97 9.69 -7.60
CA LYS A 20 15.84 8.71 -6.50
C LYS A 20 14.93 7.54 -6.88
N ILE A 21 13.76 7.81 -7.44
CA ILE A 21 12.80 6.78 -7.86
C ILE A 21 13.41 5.88 -8.94
N ARG A 22 14.09 6.44 -9.95
CA ARG A 22 14.74 5.66 -11.01
C ARG A 22 15.78 4.67 -10.48
N VAL A 23 16.54 5.05 -9.45
CA VAL A 23 17.49 4.13 -8.79
C VAL A 23 16.76 3.03 -8.01
N LEU A 24 15.60 3.33 -7.43
CA LEU A 24 14.83 2.33 -6.70
C LEU A 24 14.05 1.38 -7.61
N GLU A 25 13.63 1.84 -8.77
CA GLU A 25 13.00 1.00 -9.80
C GLU A 25 13.91 -0.17 -10.21
N THR A 26 15.24 -0.02 -10.13
CA THR A 26 16.17 -1.13 -10.42
C THR A 26 16.19 -2.20 -9.32
N ARG A 27 15.55 -1.97 -8.17
CA ARG A 27 15.39 -2.95 -7.08
C ARG A 27 14.07 -3.73 -7.16
N LEU A 28 13.18 -3.38 -8.08
CA LEU A 28 11.93 -4.12 -8.28
C LEU A 28 12.20 -5.52 -8.83
N LEU A 29 11.32 -6.46 -8.49
CA LEU A 29 11.39 -7.82 -9.03
C LEU A 29 11.35 -7.80 -10.56
N SER A 30 12.37 -8.39 -11.15
CA SER A 30 12.47 -8.61 -12.57
C SER A 30 11.47 -9.67 -13.02
N ARG A 31 11.15 -9.64 -14.31
CA ARG A 31 10.32 -10.67 -14.94
C ARG A 31 10.91 -12.09 -14.76
N ALA A 32 12.23 -12.21 -14.72
CA ALA A 32 12.90 -13.50 -14.54
C ALA A 32 12.74 -14.03 -13.09
N GLU A 33 12.81 -13.17 -12.08
CA GLU A 33 12.55 -13.54 -10.69
C GLU A 33 11.10 -13.99 -10.50
N LEU A 34 10.13 -13.24 -11.03
CA LEU A 34 8.72 -13.63 -10.98
C LEU A 34 8.47 -14.98 -11.66
N GLN A 35 9.08 -15.24 -12.81
CA GLN A 35 8.95 -16.53 -13.50
C GLN A 35 9.51 -17.68 -12.65
N ARG A 36 10.68 -17.50 -12.04
CA ARG A 36 11.28 -18.50 -11.13
C ARG A 36 10.38 -18.78 -9.92
N MET A 37 9.77 -17.74 -9.34
CA MET A 37 8.81 -17.90 -8.24
C MET A 37 7.58 -18.68 -8.68
N MET A 38 7.06 -18.46 -9.89
CA MET A 38 5.91 -19.20 -10.43
C MET A 38 6.21 -20.68 -10.70
N GLU A 39 7.46 -20.99 -11.08
CA GLU A 39 7.91 -22.35 -11.36
C GLU A 39 8.36 -23.11 -10.10
N ALA A 40 8.43 -22.44 -8.95
CA ALA A 40 8.85 -23.05 -7.70
C ALA A 40 7.85 -24.14 -7.26
N PRO A 41 8.33 -25.33 -6.84
CA PRO A 41 7.49 -26.46 -6.47
C PRO A 41 6.79 -26.29 -5.11
N SER A 42 7.16 -25.28 -4.32
CA SER A 42 6.52 -24.97 -3.04
C SER A 42 6.57 -23.48 -2.70
N ALA A 43 5.70 -23.03 -1.80
CA ALA A 43 5.71 -21.66 -1.27
C ALA A 43 7.04 -21.31 -0.57
N GLN A 44 7.68 -22.29 0.08
CA GLN A 44 8.98 -22.11 0.71
C GLN A 44 10.07 -21.83 -0.32
N GLU A 45 10.06 -22.54 -1.44
CA GLU A 45 11.04 -22.32 -2.53
C GLU A 45 10.76 -21.00 -3.27
N ALA A 46 9.50 -20.63 -3.46
CA ALA A 46 9.13 -19.30 -3.98
C ALA A 46 9.63 -18.17 -3.06
N LEU A 47 9.53 -18.36 -1.74
CA LEU A 47 10.07 -17.42 -0.76
C LEU A 47 11.59 -17.32 -0.86
N SER A 48 12.31 -18.43 -1.07
CA SER A 48 13.77 -18.39 -1.27
C SER A 48 14.16 -17.54 -2.47
N VAL A 49 13.46 -17.66 -3.59
CA VAL A 49 13.69 -16.79 -4.77
C VAL A 49 13.45 -15.31 -4.43
N LEU A 50 12.45 -15.02 -3.59
CA LEU A 50 12.18 -13.67 -3.12
C LEU A 50 13.27 -13.16 -2.15
N MET A 51 13.81 -14.02 -1.28
CA MET A 51 14.94 -13.69 -0.40
C MET A 51 16.24 -13.43 -1.17
N ASP A 52 16.44 -14.06 -2.33
CA ASP A 52 17.60 -13.78 -3.19
C ASP A 52 17.50 -12.41 -3.91
N SER A 53 16.35 -11.74 -3.82
CA SER A 53 16.11 -10.44 -4.45
C SER A 53 16.44 -9.28 -3.49
N PRO A 54 16.44 -8.02 -3.95
CA PRO A 54 16.65 -6.85 -3.10
C PRO A 54 15.65 -6.65 -1.94
N TYR A 55 14.66 -7.54 -1.82
CA TYR A 55 13.66 -7.61 -0.75
C TYR A 55 14.11 -8.43 0.46
N GLU A 56 15.27 -9.09 0.42
CA GLU A 56 15.86 -9.86 1.54
C GLU A 56 15.78 -9.11 2.88
N GLU A 57 16.08 -7.81 2.86
CA GLU A 57 16.10 -6.92 4.03
C GLU A 57 14.78 -6.97 4.83
N PHE A 58 13.64 -7.16 4.16
CA PHE A 58 12.31 -7.19 4.78
C PHE A 58 11.83 -8.62 5.09
N LEU A 59 12.50 -9.62 4.52
CA LEU A 59 12.10 -11.02 4.59
C LEU A 59 12.94 -11.82 5.59
N SER A 60 14.12 -11.31 5.94
CA SER A 60 15.07 -11.96 6.87
C SER A 60 14.49 -12.23 8.27
N THR A 61 13.43 -11.53 8.67
CA THR A 61 12.72 -11.70 9.95
C THR A 61 11.50 -12.62 9.87
N LEU A 62 11.15 -13.14 8.69
CA LEU A 62 9.98 -13.99 8.53
C LEU A 62 10.24 -15.39 9.10
N SER A 63 9.35 -15.83 9.99
CA SER A 63 9.39 -17.16 10.60
C SER A 63 8.58 -18.19 9.80
N SER A 64 7.75 -17.73 8.86
CA SER A 64 6.92 -18.57 7.99
C SER A 64 6.69 -17.93 6.61
N PRO A 65 6.62 -18.72 5.52
CA PRO A 65 6.21 -18.22 4.21
C PRO A 65 4.83 -17.58 4.17
N LEU A 66 3.96 -17.86 5.15
CA LEU A 66 2.63 -17.26 5.25
C LEU A 66 2.67 -15.81 5.75
N GLN A 67 3.79 -15.36 6.33
CA GLN A 67 3.96 -14.00 6.82
C GLN A 67 4.51 -13.03 5.75
N PHE A 68 4.63 -13.49 4.50
CA PHE A 68 5.14 -12.66 3.41
C PHE A 68 4.33 -11.37 3.21
N GLU A 69 3.02 -11.38 3.48
CA GLU A 69 2.18 -10.17 3.41
C GLU A 69 2.62 -9.09 4.40
N GLU A 70 3.05 -9.46 5.61
CA GLU A 70 3.53 -8.52 6.62
C GLU A 70 4.81 -7.82 6.13
N ALA A 71 5.76 -8.57 5.58
CA ALA A 71 6.99 -8.02 5.02
C ALA A 71 6.72 -7.12 3.80
N LEU A 72 5.82 -7.52 2.90
CA LEU A 72 5.44 -6.71 1.74
C LEU A 72 4.75 -5.41 2.17
N ASN A 73 3.86 -5.48 3.18
CA ASN A 73 3.22 -4.30 3.75
C ASN A 73 4.25 -3.36 4.40
N ALA A 74 5.24 -3.89 5.11
CA ALA A 74 6.31 -3.10 5.72
C ALA A 74 7.18 -2.39 4.66
N GLU A 75 7.51 -3.06 3.56
CA GLU A 75 8.27 -2.44 2.45
C GLU A 75 7.44 -1.38 1.72
N LEU A 76 6.15 -1.64 1.54
CA LEU A 76 5.23 -0.67 0.96
C LEU A 76 5.07 0.56 1.87
N GLU A 77 4.98 0.37 3.19
CA GLU A 77 4.98 1.45 4.18
C GLU A 77 6.26 2.29 4.12
N ARG A 78 7.44 1.63 4.03
CA ARG A 78 8.72 2.32 3.84
C ARG A 78 8.72 3.16 2.56
N THR A 79 8.15 2.63 1.48
CA THR A 79 8.01 3.32 0.20
C THR A 79 7.11 4.55 0.33
N TYR A 80 5.95 4.44 0.97
CA TYR A 80 5.07 5.59 1.24
C TYR A 80 5.76 6.65 2.10
N ARG A 81 6.43 6.27 3.19
CA ARG A 81 7.20 7.21 4.03
C ARG A 81 8.28 7.95 3.25
N MET A 82 8.88 7.30 2.26
CA MET A 82 9.85 7.93 1.38
C MET A 82 9.17 8.89 0.40
N ILE A 83 8.05 8.49 -0.21
CA ILE A 83 7.25 9.37 -1.07
C ILE A 83 6.84 10.61 -0.27
N ASP A 84 6.39 10.47 0.97
CA ASP A 84 6.02 11.60 1.84
C ASP A 84 7.16 12.57 2.10
N LYS A 85 8.41 12.08 2.13
CA LYS A 85 9.63 12.90 2.29
C LYS A 85 10.04 13.59 1.00
N LEU A 86 9.75 12.99 -0.16
CA LEU A 86 10.12 13.51 -1.47
C LEU A 86 9.02 14.40 -2.08
N SER A 87 7.77 14.22 -1.63
CA SER A 87 6.60 14.91 -2.14
C SER A 87 6.59 16.36 -1.69
N GLN A 88 6.37 17.26 -2.65
CA GLN A 88 6.16 18.69 -2.38
C GLN A 88 4.68 19.04 -2.26
N ASP A 89 3.80 18.20 -2.82
CA ASP A 89 2.35 18.30 -2.72
C ASP A 89 1.80 16.97 -2.22
N LYS A 90 1.58 16.89 -0.90
CA LYS A 90 1.08 15.68 -0.26
C LYS A 90 -0.32 15.30 -0.73
N GLY A 91 -1.15 16.28 -1.08
CA GLY A 91 -2.52 16.02 -1.55
C GLY A 91 -2.52 15.16 -2.81
N LEU A 92 -1.54 15.34 -3.72
CA LEU A 92 -1.40 14.51 -4.91
C LEU A 92 -0.92 13.09 -4.61
N THR A 93 0.02 12.95 -3.66
CA THR A 93 0.55 11.62 -3.30
C THR A 93 -0.39 10.82 -2.40
N ASP A 94 -1.21 11.50 -1.58
CA ASP A 94 -2.18 10.90 -0.67
C ASP A 94 -3.32 10.19 -1.42
N ILE A 95 -3.65 10.64 -2.64
CA ILE A 95 -4.64 9.97 -3.51
C ILE A 95 -4.29 8.49 -3.72
N PHE A 96 -3.01 8.13 -3.78
CA PHE A 96 -2.59 6.73 -3.95
C PHE A 96 -2.86 5.87 -2.71
N ARG A 97 -3.07 6.48 -1.54
CA ARG A 97 -3.37 5.81 -0.27
C ARG A 97 -4.87 5.64 -0.03
N VAL A 98 -5.70 6.52 -0.59
CA VAL A 98 -7.18 6.48 -0.49
C VAL A 98 -7.75 5.10 -0.87
N ARG A 99 -7.12 4.40 -1.82
CA ARG A 99 -7.55 3.04 -2.21
C ARG A 99 -7.55 2.04 -1.05
N TRP A 100 -6.66 2.22 -0.08
CA TRP A 100 -6.54 1.35 1.10
C TRP A 100 -7.63 1.63 2.11
N ASP A 101 -8.05 2.89 2.28
CA ASP A 101 -9.21 3.23 3.11
C ASP A 101 -10.47 2.51 2.60
N TYR A 102 -10.71 2.56 1.28
CA TYR A 102 -11.81 1.81 0.67
C TYR A 102 -11.65 0.30 0.77
N HIS A 103 -10.42 -0.22 0.64
CA HIS A 103 -10.15 -1.65 0.82
C HIS A 103 -10.54 -2.09 2.22
N ASN A 104 -10.02 -1.41 3.24
CA ASN A 104 -10.28 -1.71 4.65
C ASN A 104 -11.76 -1.62 4.98
N LEU A 105 -12.44 -0.57 4.50
CA LEU A 105 -13.89 -0.42 4.68
C LEU A 105 -14.66 -1.60 4.07
N LYS A 106 -14.35 -1.99 2.83
CA LYS A 106 -15.00 -3.12 2.16
C LYS A 106 -14.73 -4.45 2.87
N VAL A 107 -13.52 -4.64 3.37
CA VAL A 107 -13.15 -5.86 4.12
C VAL A 107 -13.96 -5.94 5.42
N LEU A 108 -14.03 -4.85 6.19
CA LEU A 108 -14.81 -4.80 7.43
C LEU A 108 -16.31 -4.98 7.20
N LEU A 109 -16.88 -4.37 6.15
CA LEU A 109 -18.29 -4.58 5.78
C LEU A 109 -18.58 -6.05 5.48
N LYS A 110 -17.71 -6.72 4.73
CA LYS A 110 -17.85 -8.15 4.45
C LYS A 110 -17.73 -8.99 5.72
N ALA A 111 -16.78 -8.65 6.59
CA ALA A 111 -16.59 -9.30 7.89
C ALA A 111 -17.87 -9.24 8.73
N PHE A 112 -18.46 -8.05 8.84
CA PHE A 112 -19.72 -7.82 9.55
C PHE A 112 -20.85 -8.72 9.02
N TYR A 113 -21.04 -8.78 7.70
CA TYR A 113 -22.07 -9.66 7.11
C TYR A 113 -21.78 -11.16 7.28
N MET A 114 -20.51 -11.53 7.45
CA MET A 114 -20.08 -12.92 7.65
C MET A 114 -20.00 -13.32 9.13
N GLY A 115 -20.19 -12.39 10.07
CA GLY A 115 -20.00 -12.61 11.50
C GLY A 115 -18.55 -12.93 11.86
N LEU A 116 -17.59 -12.37 11.12
CA LEU A 116 -16.16 -12.47 11.41
C LEU A 116 -15.70 -11.26 12.22
N GLU A 117 -14.76 -11.47 13.13
CA GLU A 117 -14.14 -10.39 13.89
C GLU A 117 -13.13 -9.61 13.04
N ALA A 118 -12.84 -8.38 13.44
CA ALA A 118 -11.92 -7.51 12.71
C ALA A 118 -10.46 -8.03 12.71
N GLU A 119 -10.11 -8.87 13.68
CA GLU A 119 -8.81 -9.52 13.83
C GLU A 119 -8.64 -10.70 12.87
N ASP A 120 -9.74 -11.24 12.35
CA ASP A 120 -9.75 -12.39 11.43
C ASP A 120 -9.67 -11.96 9.95
N VAL A 121 -9.59 -10.66 9.68
CA VAL A 121 -9.61 -10.12 8.32
C VAL A 121 -8.37 -9.32 7.96
N ALA A 122 -7.97 -9.42 6.70
CA ALA A 122 -6.76 -8.77 6.18
C ALA A 122 -6.99 -7.26 6.01
N LEU A 123 -6.59 -6.48 7.02
CA LEU A 123 -6.56 -5.02 6.97
C LEU A 123 -5.17 -4.51 6.64
N VAL A 124 -5.10 -3.39 5.93
CA VAL A 124 -3.84 -2.80 5.46
C VAL A 124 -3.67 -1.39 6.06
N PRO A 125 -2.69 -1.18 6.96
CA PRO A 125 -2.49 0.11 7.65
C PRO A 125 -1.74 1.14 6.77
N LEU A 126 -2.11 1.24 5.49
CA LEU A 126 -1.47 2.13 4.50
C LEU A 126 -2.41 3.22 3.98
N GLY A 127 -3.63 3.26 4.49
CA GLY A 127 -4.64 4.28 4.21
C GLY A 127 -4.28 5.66 4.78
N LEU A 128 -5.15 6.64 4.53
CA LEU A 128 -5.05 7.97 5.14
C LEU A 128 -5.68 8.00 6.53
N ILE A 129 -6.58 7.07 6.81
CA ILE A 129 -7.31 6.98 8.06
C ILE A 129 -6.74 5.84 8.89
N GLU A 130 -6.54 6.10 10.18
CA GLU A 130 -6.19 5.08 11.16
C GLU A 130 -7.23 3.95 11.19
N LEU A 131 -6.76 2.70 11.21
CA LEU A 131 -7.63 1.52 11.18
C LEU A 131 -8.67 1.54 12.31
N ASP A 132 -8.30 2.04 13.49
CA ASP A 132 -9.18 2.13 14.65
C ASP A 132 -10.40 3.01 14.39
N LEU A 133 -10.27 4.08 13.61
CA LEU A 133 -11.40 4.94 13.23
C LEU A 133 -12.34 4.22 12.27
N ILE A 134 -11.79 3.48 11.31
CA ILE A 134 -12.61 2.68 10.37
C ILE A 134 -13.32 1.56 11.13
N LYS A 135 -12.63 0.88 12.06
CA LYS A 135 -13.22 -0.13 12.95
C LYS A 135 -14.34 0.47 13.81
N ALA A 136 -14.12 1.63 14.43
CA ALA A 136 -15.14 2.30 15.25
C ALA A 136 -16.38 2.70 14.44
N ALA A 137 -16.21 3.12 13.18
CA ALA A 137 -17.32 3.44 12.30
C ALA A 137 -18.14 2.20 11.91
N MET A 138 -17.51 1.03 11.78
CA MET A 138 -18.14 -0.23 11.40
C MET A 138 -18.63 -1.08 12.59
N GLY A 139 -18.25 -0.71 13.82
CA GLY A 139 -18.69 -1.37 15.04
C GLY A 139 -20.16 -1.09 15.40
N GLU A 140 -20.64 -1.69 16.49
CA GLU A 140 -22.05 -1.64 16.91
C GLU A 140 -22.58 -0.21 17.11
N GLU A 141 -21.74 0.72 17.55
CA GLU A 141 -22.11 2.13 17.76
C GLU A 141 -22.29 2.92 16.45
N GLY A 142 -21.82 2.39 15.31
CA GLY A 142 -22.02 2.98 13.98
C GLY A 142 -21.51 4.42 13.86
N ARG A 143 -20.28 4.68 14.30
CA ARG A 143 -19.67 6.03 14.35
C ARG A 143 -19.20 6.55 13.00
N VAL A 144 -20.07 6.46 11.99
CA VAL A 144 -19.82 6.91 10.61
C VAL A 144 -19.55 8.41 10.55
N ASP A 145 -19.99 9.18 11.55
CA ASP A 145 -19.70 10.60 11.72
C ASP A 145 -18.20 10.92 11.78
N LEU A 146 -17.38 9.97 12.24
CA LEU A 146 -15.93 10.11 12.35
C LEU A 146 -15.19 9.90 11.02
N LEU A 147 -15.86 9.36 10.00
CA LEU A 147 -15.26 9.14 8.69
C LEU A 147 -15.28 10.43 7.85
N PRO A 148 -14.24 10.69 7.04
CA PRO A 148 -14.25 11.73 6.02
C PRO A 148 -15.34 11.52 4.97
N ASP A 149 -15.76 12.61 4.34
CA ASP A 149 -16.86 12.63 3.36
C ASP A 149 -16.71 11.57 2.25
N TYR A 150 -15.50 11.42 1.69
CA TYR A 150 -15.26 10.47 0.59
C TYR A 150 -15.54 9.01 0.96
N LEU A 151 -15.44 8.63 2.24
CA LEU A 151 -15.86 7.30 2.69
C LEU A 151 -17.33 7.26 3.07
N ARG A 152 -17.86 8.32 3.71
CA ARG A 152 -19.27 8.40 4.11
C ARG A 152 -20.21 8.27 2.92
N GLU A 153 -19.89 8.95 1.82
CA GLU A 153 -20.65 8.88 0.56
C GLU A 153 -20.73 7.47 -0.03
N THR A 154 -19.82 6.56 0.35
CA THR A 154 -19.88 5.16 -0.10
C THR A 154 -20.73 4.25 0.78
N LEU A 155 -21.15 4.74 1.94
CA LEU A 155 -22.01 4.03 2.89
C LEU A 155 -23.48 4.49 2.82
N SER A 156 -23.75 5.62 2.16
CA SER A 156 -25.09 6.15 1.87
C SER A 156 -25.71 5.51 0.63
#